data_AF-A0A7J4K6S3-F1
#
_entry.id   AF-A0A7J4K6S3-F1
#
_cell.length_a   1.000
_cell.length_b   1.000
_cell.length_c   1.000
_cell.angle_alpha   90.00
_cell.angle_beta   90.00
_cell.angle_gamma   90.00
#
_symmetry.space_group_name_H-M   'P 1'
#
loop_
_entity.id
_entity.type
_entity.pdbx_description
1 polymer ?
#
loop_
_entity_poly.entity_id
_entity_poly.type
_entity_poly.pdbx_seq_one_letter_code
_entity_poly.pdbx_strand_id
1 'polypeptide(L)'
;MHSIEIKNYSKFDGLILEGYGIAGNFPINVVDNKTKEHDLILKEITKLTKKIPVVATTQCIFGNVNMNVYDTGRKMQQAGILGNLLDMTTETAYIKLAWLLSNYKDKEARELISKNLRGEINHRIEYQEEFI
;
A
#
# COMPACT_ATOMS: atom_id res chain seq x y z
N MET A 1 9.29 14.35 1.40
CA MET A 1 8.57 13.41 2.28
C MET A 1 9.38 13.24 3.54
N HIS A 2 8.81 13.64 4.67
CA HIS A 2 9.42 13.60 5.99
C HIS A 2 8.54 12.76 6.93
N SER A 3 9.16 12.15 7.93
CA SER A 3 8.49 11.34 8.95
C SER A 3 7.39 12.09 9.70
N ILE A 4 7.56 13.41 9.88
CA ILE A 4 6.55 14.27 10.50
C ILE A 4 5.24 14.35 9.70
N GLU A 5 5.33 14.32 8.36
CA GLU A 5 4.16 14.33 7.49
C GLU A 5 3.39 13.01 7.63
N ILE A 6 4.12 11.89 7.68
CA ILE A 6 3.53 10.56 7.90
C ILE A 6 2.78 10.51 9.23
N LYS A 7 3.37 11.03 10.30
CA LYS A 7 2.75 11.06 11.63
C LYS A 7 1.39 11.75 11.64
N ASN A 8 1.18 12.77 10.81
CA ASN A 8 -0.09 13.50 10.74
C ASN A 8 -1.25 12.64 10.23
N TYR A 9 -0.98 11.56 9.47
CA TYR A 9 -2.01 10.65 9.02
C TYR A 9 -2.61 9.77 10.12
N SER A 10 -2.06 9.81 11.34
CA SER A 10 -2.62 9.08 12.50
C SER A 10 -4.02 9.53 12.93
N LYS A 11 -4.53 10.63 12.36
CA LYS A 11 -5.87 11.17 12.60
C LYS A 11 -6.94 10.65 11.63
N PHE A 12 -6.54 9.88 10.61
CA PHE A 12 -7.44 9.30 9.62
C PHE A 12 -7.74 7.84 9.97
N ASP A 13 -8.80 7.28 9.42
CA ASP A 13 -9.19 5.88 9.67
C ASP A 13 -8.46 4.87 8.77
N GLY A 14 -7.81 5.33 7.70
CA GLY A 14 -7.09 4.50 6.75
C GLY A 14 -6.17 5.33 5.85
N LEU A 15 -5.17 4.67 5.25
CA LEU A 15 -4.18 5.33 4.39
C LEU A 15 -3.87 4.49 3.14
N ILE A 16 -3.94 5.11 1.96
CA ILE A 16 -3.42 4.55 0.71
C ILE A 16 -2.04 5.17 0.44
N LEU A 17 -1.07 4.31 0.16
CA LEU A 17 0.31 4.67 -0.18
C LEU A 17 0.55 4.38 -1.65
N GLU A 18 0.51 5.41 -2.49
CA GLU A 18 0.82 5.28 -3.91
C GLU A 18 2.34 5.30 -4.14
N GLY A 19 2.91 4.12 -4.36
CA GLY A 19 4.35 3.91 -4.43
C GLY A 19 4.88 3.77 -5.85
N TYR A 20 6.20 3.59 -5.99
CA TYR A 20 6.86 3.53 -7.30
C TYR A 20 7.09 2.10 -7.79
N GLY A 21 6.86 1.87 -9.08
CA GLY A 21 7.24 0.64 -9.78
C GLY A 21 6.48 -0.60 -9.31
N ILE A 22 7.01 -1.78 -9.65
CA ILE A 22 6.30 -3.05 -9.43
C ILE A 22 6.07 -3.38 -7.95
N ALA A 23 6.92 -2.95 -7.03
CA ALA A 23 6.73 -3.27 -5.61
C ALA A 23 5.90 -2.23 -4.84
N GLY A 24 5.43 -1.16 -5.51
CA GLY A 24 4.86 0.00 -4.81
C GLY A 24 5.87 0.61 -3.84
N ASN A 25 7.14 0.70 -4.24
CA ASN A 25 8.24 1.07 -3.36
C ASN A 25 8.02 2.46 -2.73
N PHE A 26 8.44 2.61 -1.48
CA PHE A 26 8.51 3.89 -0.76
C PHE A 26 9.96 4.20 -0.33
N PRO A 27 10.32 5.47 -0.07
CA PRO A 27 11.65 5.87 0.38
C PRO A 27 11.88 5.49 1.85
N ILE A 28 12.07 4.19 2.10
CA ILE A 28 12.22 3.60 3.45
C ILE A 28 13.59 2.96 3.70
N ASN A 29 14.49 2.97 2.71
CA ASN A 29 15.85 2.44 2.85
C ASN A 29 16.86 3.56 3.05
N VAL A 30 17.72 3.40 4.05
CA VAL A 30 18.90 4.26 4.24
C VAL A 30 20.04 3.70 3.40
N VAL A 31 20.55 4.50 2.47
CA VAL A 31 21.68 4.13 1.61
C VAL A 31 22.92 4.99 1.87
N ASP A 32 22.74 6.15 2.49
CA ASP A 32 23.79 7.11 2.78
C ASP A 32 23.39 8.05 3.95
N ASN A 33 24.23 9.05 4.23
CA ASN A 33 23.96 10.03 5.28
C ASN A 33 22.77 10.97 4.98
N LYS A 34 22.38 11.14 3.71
CA LYS A 34 21.28 12.03 3.29
C LYS A 34 19.93 11.36 3.43
N THR A 35 19.90 10.02 3.44
CA THR A 35 18.69 9.20 3.48
C THR A 35 18.34 8.67 4.87
N LYS A 36 18.99 9.17 5.93
CA LYS A 36 18.69 8.78 7.32
C LYS A 36 17.24 8.97 7.73
N GLU A 37 16.55 9.95 7.13
CA GLU A 37 15.12 10.20 7.36
C GLU A 37 14.24 8.99 6.98
N HIS A 38 14.69 8.16 6.04
CA HIS A 38 13.91 7.01 5.54
C HIS A 38 13.64 5.95 6.63
N ASP A 39 14.57 5.78 7.57
CA ASP A 39 14.35 4.89 8.73
C ASP A 39 13.24 5.44 9.65
N LEU A 40 13.19 6.76 9.82
CA LEU A 40 12.12 7.41 10.59
C LEU A 40 10.77 7.29 9.88
N ILE A 41 10.75 7.43 8.55
CA ILE A 41 9.54 7.19 7.73
C ILE A 41 9.02 5.77 7.97
N LEU A 42 9.87 4.75 7.84
CA LEU A 42 9.47 3.36 8.06
C LEU A 42 8.93 3.13 9.48
N LYS A 43 9.59 3.72 10.49
CA LYS A 43 9.14 3.65 11.90
C LYS A 43 7.76 4.28 12.10
N GLU A 44 7.50 5.45 11.51
CA GLU A 44 6.20 6.09 11.62
C GLU A 44 5.12 5.30 10.87
N ILE A 45 5.40 4.77 9.67
CA ILE A 45 4.46 3.89 8.96
C ILE A 45 4.15 2.65 9.79
N THR A 46 5.16 2.02 10.40
CA THR A 46 4.99 0.84 11.26
C THR A 46 4.14 1.13 12.50
N LYS A 47 4.16 2.38 13.00
CA LYS A 47 3.27 2.81 14.08
C LYS A 47 1.84 3.01 13.58
N LEU A 48 1.67 3.54 12.38
CA LEU A 48 0.37 3.75 11.75
C LEU A 48 -0.33 2.42 11.44
N THR A 49 0.38 1.44 10.88
CA THR A 49 -0.19 0.14 10.51
C THR A 49 -0.83 -0.59 11.69
N LYS A 50 -0.36 -0.34 12.92
CA LYS A 50 -0.94 -0.88 14.17
C LYS A 50 -2.25 -0.21 14.59
N LYS A 51 -2.54 0.98 14.06
CA LYS A 51 -3.72 1.78 14.41
C LYS A 51 -4.76 1.76 13.29
N ILE A 52 -4.31 1.85 12.04
CA ILE A 52 -5.15 2.01 10.86
C ILE A 52 -4.66 1.09 9.73
N PRO A 53 -5.52 0.62 8.82
CA PRO A 53 -5.09 -0.07 7.62
C PRO A 53 -4.29 0.88 6.74
N VAL A 54 -3.07 0.46 6.41
CA VAL A 54 -2.20 1.15 5.45
C VAL A 54 -2.02 0.20 4.27
N VAL A 55 -2.45 0.62 3.09
CA VAL A 55 -2.46 -0.21 1.88
C VAL A 55 -1.58 0.46 0.83
N ALA A 56 -0.64 -0.26 0.23
CA ALA A 56 0.15 0.27 -0.86
C ALA A 56 -0.43 -0.10 -2.22
N THR A 57 -0.41 0.87 -3.13
CA THR A 57 -0.67 0.74 -4.56
C THR A 57 0.57 1.20 -5.33
N THR A 58 0.50 1.22 -6.67
CA THR A 58 1.57 1.74 -7.51
C THR A 58 1.07 2.92 -8.34
N GLN A 59 1.94 3.90 -8.56
CA GLN A 59 1.71 5.00 -9.50
C GLN A 59 1.69 4.55 -10.97
N CYS A 60 2.11 3.30 -11.23
CA CYS A 60 2.05 2.71 -12.56
C CYS A 60 0.59 2.42 -12.92
N ILE A 61 0.15 2.92 -14.08
CA ILE A 61 -1.22 2.70 -14.59
C ILE A 61 -1.50 1.20 -14.78
N PHE A 62 -0.48 0.45 -15.22
CA PHE A 62 -0.59 -0.98 -15.50
C PHE A 62 0.35 -1.79 -14.62
N GLY A 63 -0.11 -3.00 -14.27
CA GLY A 63 0.62 -3.97 -13.46
C GLY A 63 0.01 -4.16 -12.09
N ASN A 64 0.67 -4.99 -11.29
CA ASN A 64 0.29 -5.23 -9.91
C ASN A 64 1.43 -4.86 -8.96
N VAL A 65 1.06 -4.60 -7.71
CA VAL A 65 2.04 -4.48 -6.63
C VAL A 65 2.57 -5.86 -6.27
N ASN A 66 3.87 -6.06 -6.32
CA ASN A 66 4.54 -7.29 -5.88
C ASN A 66 5.68 -6.95 -4.92
N MET A 67 5.36 -7.01 -3.63
CA MET A 67 6.29 -6.69 -2.54
C MET A 67 7.31 -7.80 -2.27
N ASN A 68 7.26 -8.93 -3.00
CA ASN A 68 8.20 -10.03 -2.81
C ASN A 68 9.50 -9.85 -3.62
N VAL A 69 9.47 -9.02 -4.67
CA VAL A 69 10.59 -8.84 -5.61
C VAL A 69 11.79 -8.16 -4.94
N TYR A 70 11.55 -7.03 -4.27
CA TYR A 70 12.62 -6.20 -3.68
C TYR A 70 12.65 -6.27 -2.16
N ASP A 71 13.82 -5.99 -1.59
CA ASP A 71 14.01 -5.89 -0.14
C ASP A 71 13.09 -4.86 0.52
N THR A 72 12.90 -3.72 -0.16
CA THR A 72 11.96 -2.67 0.24
C THR A 72 10.55 -3.22 0.44
N GLY A 73 10.03 -3.99 -0.53
CA GLY A 73 8.69 -4.56 -0.43
C GLY A 73 8.56 -5.53 0.74
N ARG A 74 9.60 -6.34 1.02
CA ARG A 74 9.59 -7.23 2.19
C ARG A 74 9.58 -6.44 3.50
N LYS A 75 10.33 -5.34 3.60
CA LYS A 75 10.28 -4.42 4.75
C LYS A 75 8.90 -3.78 4.91
N MET A 76 8.24 -3.41 3.81
CA MET A 76 6.86 -2.89 3.83
C MET A 76 5.88 -3.93 4.40
N GLN A 77 5.96 -5.18 3.95
CA GLN A 77 5.13 -6.27 4.49
C GLN A 77 5.39 -6.49 5.99
N GLN A 78 6.66 -6.50 6.41
CA GLN A 78 7.04 -6.62 7.83
C GLN A 78 6.54 -5.45 8.68
N ALA A 79 6.48 -4.24 8.10
CA ALA A 79 5.90 -3.07 8.75
C ALA A 79 4.36 -3.15 8.88
N GLY A 80 3.70 -4.15 8.27
CA GLY A 80 2.26 -4.33 8.30
C GLY A 80 1.50 -3.58 7.21
N ILE A 81 2.20 -3.14 6.15
CA ILE A 81 1.58 -2.54 4.97
C ILE A 81 0.89 -3.65 4.16
N LEU A 82 -0.36 -3.41 3.78
CA LEU A 82 -1.19 -4.29 2.98
C LEU A 82 -1.05 -3.97 1.49
N GLY A 83 -1.67 -4.77 0.61
CA GLY A 83 -1.70 -4.52 -0.82
C GLY A 83 -0.73 -5.36 -1.65
N ASN A 84 -0.04 -6.33 -1.04
CA ASN A 84 0.80 -7.24 -1.79
C ASN A 84 -0.04 -8.10 -2.76
N LEU A 85 0.45 -8.19 -4.01
CA LEU A 85 -0.16 -8.92 -5.13
C LEU A 85 -1.52 -8.37 -5.59
N LEU A 86 -1.86 -7.12 -5.25
CA LEU A 86 -3.07 -6.47 -5.73
C LEU A 86 -2.77 -5.64 -6.98
N ASP A 87 -3.71 -5.64 -7.91
CA ASP A 87 -3.68 -4.92 -9.19
C ASP A 87 -4.78 -3.84 -9.30
N MET A 88 -5.32 -3.41 -8.15
CA MET A 88 -6.25 -2.28 -8.08
C MET A 88 -5.54 -0.98 -8.42
N THR A 89 -6.24 -0.09 -9.13
CA THR A 89 -5.83 1.32 -9.22
C THR A 89 -5.89 1.99 -7.84
N THR A 90 -5.12 3.07 -7.66
CA THR A 90 -5.11 3.85 -6.41
C THR A 90 -6.52 4.35 -6.04
N GLU A 91 -7.31 4.80 -7.02
CA GLU A 91 -8.68 5.27 -6.82
C GLU A 91 -9.62 4.15 -6.37
N THR A 92 -9.48 2.97 -6.98
CA THR A 92 -10.29 1.79 -6.63
C THR A 92 -9.95 1.31 -5.22
N ALA A 93 -8.66 1.25 -4.89
CA ALA A 93 -8.20 0.90 -3.54
C ALA A 93 -8.69 1.91 -2.50
N TYR A 94 -8.68 3.21 -2.83
CA TYR A 94 -9.20 4.27 -1.96
C TYR A 94 -10.69 4.10 -1.65
N ILE A 95 -11.54 3.97 -2.68
CA ILE A 95 -12.99 3.79 -2.48
C ILE A 95 -13.30 2.47 -1.78
N LYS A 96 -12.60 1.39 -2.13
CA LYS A 96 -12.77 0.10 -1.47
C LYS A 96 -12.42 0.18 0.01
N LEU A 97 -11.30 0.81 0.37
CA LEU A 97 -10.91 0.97 1.77
C LEU A 97 -11.93 1.82 2.55
N ALA A 98 -12.38 2.94 1.99
CA ALA A 98 -13.40 3.79 2.61
C ALA A 98 -14.72 3.03 2.84
N TRP A 99 -15.16 2.25 1.84
CA TRP A 99 -16.36 1.42 1.95
C TRP A 99 -16.19 0.33 3.02
N LEU A 100 -15.05 -0.37 3.05
CA LEU A 100 -14.78 -1.41 4.04
C LEU A 100 -14.77 -0.87 5.47
N LEU A 101 -14.10 0.27 5.69
CA LEU A 101 -14.04 0.92 7.00
C LEU A 101 -15.41 1.43 7.48
N SER A 102 -16.32 1.73 6.56
CA SER A 102 -17.69 2.18 6.88
C SER A 102 -18.64 1.03 7.22
N ASN A 103 -18.36 -0.18 6.73
CA ASN A 103 -19.30 -1.32 6.80
C ASN A 103 -18.80 -2.48 7.67
N TYR A 104 -17.51 -2.54 7.99
CA TYR A 104 -16.88 -3.64 8.72
C TYR A 104 -15.97 -3.14 9.83
N LYS A 105 -15.64 -4.01 10.79
CA LYS A 105 -14.64 -3.69 11.81
C LYS A 105 -13.24 -3.67 11.19
N ASP A 106 -12.30 -2.93 11.78
CA ASP A 106 -10.91 -2.80 11.31
C ASP A 106 -10.27 -4.14 10.92
N LYS A 107 -10.37 -5.15 11.78
CA LYS A 107 -9.81 -6.48 11.50
C LYS A 107 -10.39 -7.10 10.22
N GLU A 108 -11.70 -7.04 10.05
CA GLU A 108 -12.39 -7.59 8.87
C GLU A 108 -12.04 -6.76 7.62
N ALA A 109 -11.97 -5.43 7.73
CA ALA A 109 -11.56 -4.56 6.64
C ALA A 109 -10.14 -4.88 6.13
N ARG A 110 -9.19 -5.13 7.04
CA ARG A 110 -7.82 -5.55 6.70
C ARG A 110 -7.77 -6.89 5.99
N GLU A 111 -8.66 -7.81 6.30
CA GLU A 111 -8.75 -9.11 5.62
C GLU A 111 -9.46 -8.99 4.25
N LEU A 112 -10.48 -8.13 4.16
CA LEU A 112 -11.30 -7.96 2.96
C LEU A 112 -10.63 -7.10 1.88
N ILE A 113 -9.72 -6.20 2.25
CA ILE A 113 -9.03 -5.35 1.25
C ILE A 113 -8.28 -6.20 0.21
N SER A 114 -7.75 -7.35 0.61
CA SER A 114 -7.01 -8.28 -0.25
C SER A 114 -7.90 -9.33 -0.93
N LYS A 115 -9.22 -9.31 -0.73
CA LYS A 115 -10.16 -10.24 -1.35
C LYS A 115 -10.88 -9.56 -2.50
N ASN A 116 -11.03 -10.24 -3.62
CA ASN A 116 -11.85 -9.76 -4.74
C ASN A 116 -13.33 -9.79 -4.35
N LEU A 117 -14.03 -8.65 -4.43
CA LEU A 117 -15.44 -8.53 -4.09
C LEU A 117 -16.34 -8.32 -5.31
N ARG A 118 -15.88 -7.57 -6.31
CA ARG A 118 -16.66 -7.08 -7.46
C ARG A 118 -15.86 -7.06 -8.78
N GLY A 119 -14.75 -7.79 -8.85
CA GLY A 119 -13.88 -7.84 -10.03
C GLY A 119 -12.73 -6.84 -9.99
N GLU A 120 -12.49 -6.19 -8.85
CA GLU A 120 -11.45 -5.18 -8.71
C GLU A 120 -10.04 -5.74 -8.54
N ILE A 121 -9.90 -7.04 -8.28
CA ILE A 121 -8.61 -7.73 -8.18
C ILE A 121 -8.60 -8.91 -9.15
N ASN A 122 -7.59 -8.98 -10.01
CA ASN A 122 -7.37 -10.13 -10.88
C ASN A 122 -6.36 -11.09 -10.26
N HIS A 123 -6.61 -12.40 -10.38
CA HIS A 123 -5.64 -13.42 -9.98
C HIS A 123 -4.40 -13.41 -10.90
N ARG A 124 -4.59 -13.04 -12.16
CA ARG A 124 -3.54 -12.97 -13.17
C ARG A 124 -3.81 -11.80 -14.12
N ILE A 125 -2.76 -11.08 -14.46
CA ILE A 125 -2.80 -10.08 -15.54
C ILE A 125 -2.52 -10.83 -16.84
N GLU A 126 -3.49 -10.80 -17.75
CA GLU A 126 -3.38 -11.37 -19.08
C GLU A 126 -3.06 -10.27 -20.09
N TYR A 127 -2.29 -10.62 -21.12
CA TYR A 127 -2.05 -9.71 -22.23
C TYR A 127 -3.33 -9.60 -23.06
N GLN A 128 -3.78 -8.38 -23.31
CA GLN A 128 -4.85 -8.09 -24.24
C GLN A 128 -4.24 -7.35 -25.43
N GLU A 129 -4.41 -7.91 -26.63
CA GLU A 129 -3.85 -7.35 -27.88
C GLU A 129 -4.40 -5.96 -28.19
N GLU A 130 -5.66 -5.69 -27.82
CA GLU A 130 -6.30 -4.40 -27.94
C GLU A 130 -6.54 -3.82 -26.55
N PHE A 131 -5.85 -2.72 -26.25
CA PHE A 131 -6.16 -1.87 -25.12
C PHE A 131 -6.37 -0.46 -25.68
N ILE A 132 -7.65 -0.11 -25.83
CA ILE A 132 -8.25 0.95 -26.68
C ILE A 132 -8.57 0.47 -28.10
#